data_AF-A0A117T0Y0-F1
#
_entry.id   AF-A0A117T0Y0-F1
#
_cell.length_a   1.000
_cell.length_b   1.000
_cell.length_c   1.000
_cell.angle_alpha   90.00
_cell.angle_beta   90.00
_cell.angle_gamma   90.00
#
_symmetry.space_group_name_H-M   'P 1'
#
loop_
_entity.id
_entity.type
_entity.pdbx_description
1 polymer ?
#
loop_
_entity_poly.entity_id
_entity_poly.type
_entity_poly.pdbx_seq_one_letter_code
_entity_poly.pdbx_strand_id
1 'polypeptide(L)'
;MLASDENLIHKLGTLVQLSIALDSTEIGIIRDLSVRLHGGTLDLELHGTTTVLIGQEDIENALKAFRNAWAVKIKLGYLSNG
;
A
#
# COMPACT_ATOMS: atom_id res chain seq x y z
N MET A 1 18.41 -7.79 -19.24
CA MET A 1 17.10 -7.71 -19.92
C MET A 1 16.99 -6.32 -20.55
N LEU A 2 16.01 -6.01 -21.39
CA LEU A 2 15.86 -4.61 -21.83
C LEU A 2 15.47 -3.77 -20.61
N ALA A 3 15.99 -2.55 -20.48
CA ALA A 3 15.74 -1.68 -19.31
C ALA A 3 14.24 -1.45 -19.02
N SER A 4 13.38 -1.62 -20.03
CA SER A 4 11.92 -1.58 -19.89
C SER A 4 11.36 -2.76 -19.10
N ASP A 5 11.92 -3.97 -19.26
CA ASP A 5 11.45 -5.16 -18.56
C ASP A 5 11.85 -5.12 -17.09
N GLU A 6 13.06 -4.64 -16.81
CA GLU A 6 13.56 -4.44 -15.44
C GLU A 6 12.70 -3.43 -14.68
N ASN A 7 12.31 -2.34 -15.33
CA ASN A 7 11.40 -1.35 -14.76
C ASN A 7 9.99 -1.93 -14.50
N LEU A 8 9.46 -2.73 -15.42
CA LEU A 8 8.16 -3.39 -15.26
C LEU A 8 8.20 -4.40 -14.09
N ILE A 9 9.24 -5.23 -14.03
CA ILE A 9 9.44 -6.20 -12.95
C ILE A 9 9.56 -5.48 -11.61
N HIS A 10 10.31 -4.38 -11.55
CA HIS A 10 10.44 -3.60 -10.32
C HIS A 10 9.08 -3.03 -9.86
N LYS A 11 8.32 -2.42 -10.77
CA LYS A 11 6.96 -1.91 -10.47
C LYS A 11 6.03 -3.02 -9.96
N LEU A 12 6.01 -4.17 -10.62
CA LEU A 12 5.21 -5.32 -10.19
C LEU A 12 5.66 -5.85 -8.82
N GLY A 13 6.97 -5.93 -8.58
CA GLY A 13 7.53 -6.34 -7.29
C GLY A 13 7.07 -5.44 -6.15
N THR A 14 7.14 -4.11 -6.33
CA THR A 14 6.67 -3.15 -5.31
C THR A 14 5.15 -3.22 -5.06
N LEU A 15 4.35 -3.55 -6.09
CA LEU A 15 2.92 -3.77 -5.93
C LEU A 15 2.64 -5.03 -5.10
N VAL A 16 3.31 -6.13 -5.40
CA VAL A 16 3.15 -7.39 -4.63
C VAL A 16 3.58 -7.21 -3.17
N GLN A 17 4.68 -6.51 -2.92
CA GLN A 17 5.14 -6.20 -1.56
C GLN A 17 4.11 -5.39 -0.78
N LEU A 18 3.49 -4.39 -1.41
CA LEU A 18 2.42 -3.62 -0.78
C LEU A 18 1.19 -4.49 -0.48
N SER A 19 0.77 -5.35 -1.42
CA SER A 19 -0.33 -6.29 -1.19
C SER A 19 -0.05 -7.23 -0.01
N ILE A 20 1.18 -7.74 0.10
CA ILE A 20 1.58 -8.60 1.24
C ILE A 20 1.53 -7.83 2.55
N ALA A 21 2.06 -6.60 2.60
CA ALA A 21 2.05 -5.79 3.82
C ALA A 21 0.62 -5.42 4.28
N LEU A 22 -0.30 -5.26 3.34
CA LEU A 22 -1.72 -5.02 3.62
C LEU A 22 -2.46 -6.30 4.05
N ASP A 23 -2.06 -7.46 3.52
CA ASP A 23 -2.62 -8.78 3.83
C ASP A 23 -2.05 -9.38 5.12
N SER A 24 -0.80 -9.04 5.49
CA SER A 24 -0.05 -9.58 6.64
C SER A 24 -0.58 -9.12 8.00
N THR A 25 -1.80 -8.58 8.07
CA THR A 25 -2.49 -8.45 9.34
C THR A 25 -3.02 -9.82 9.76
N GLU A 26 -2.13 -10.64 10.32
CA GLU A 26 -2.44 -11.91 11.03
C GLU A 26 -3.47 -11.73 12.18
N ILE A 27 -3.90 -10.48 12.41
CA ILE A 27 -4.75 -9.97 13.48
C ILE A 27 -6.10 -9.43 12.94
N GLY A 28 -6.40 -9.54 11.63
CA GLY A 28 -7.72 -9.22 11.07
C GLY A 28 -8.15 -7.75 11.21
N ILE A 29 -7.16 -6.84 11.19
CA ILE A 29 -7.37 -5.42 11.51
C ILE A 29 -7.89 -4.65 10.30
N ILE A 30 -7.45 -4.98 9.07
CA ILE A 30 -7.95 -4.38 7.84
C ILE A 30 -9.01 -5.29 7.23
N ARG A 31 -10.26 -4.81 7.13
CA ARG A 31 -11.40 -5.56 6.58
C ARG A 31 -11.70 -5.19 5.14
N ASP A 32 -11.37 -3.97 4.77
CA ASP A 32 -11.68 -3.41 3.47
C ASP A 32 -10.65 -2.33 3.11
N LEU A 33 -10.48 -2.14 1.81
CA LEU A 33 -9.48 -1.27 1.21
C LEU A 33 -10.15 -0.48 0.08
N SER A 34 -10.17 0.84 0.23
CA SER A 34 -10.59 1.74 -0.83
C SER A 34 -9.37 2.36 -1.50
N VAL A 35 -9.29 2.24 -2.83
CA VAL A 35 -8.17 2.78 -3.63
C VAL A 35 -8.70 3.70 -4.71
N ARG A 36 -8.19 4.93 -4.76
CA ARG A 36 -8.53 5.90 -5.80
C ARG A 36 -7.29 6.58 -6.35
N LEU A 37 -7.03 6.37 -7.64
CA LEU A 37 -6.00 7.11 -8.37
C LEU A 37 -6.61 8.34 -9.04
N HIS A 38 -6.12 9.53 -8.70
CA HIS A 38 -6.53 10.78 -9.33
C HIS A 38 -5.37 11.78 -9.36
N GLY A 39 -5.10 12.41 -10.51
CA GLY A 39 -4.06 13.44 -10.63
C GLY A 39 -2.66 13.00 -10.16
N GLY A 40 -2.29 11.74 -10.36
CA GLY A 40 -1.00 11.18 -9.89
C GLY A 40 -0.90 10.97 -8.38
N THR A 41 -2.03 11.09 -7.66
CA THR A 41 -2.15 10.76 -6.24
C THR A 41 -2.99 9.51 -6.09
N LEU A 42 -2.45 8.53 -5.37
CA LEU A 42 -3.13 7.35 -4.91
C LEU A 42 -3.64 7.62 -3.49
N ASP A 43 -4.96 7.77 -3.36
CA ASP A 43 -5.61 7.79 -2.06
C ASP A 43 -5.92 6.35 -1.66
N LEU A 44 -5.49 5.98 -0.46
CA LEU A 44 -5.57 4.64 0.09
C LEU A 44 -6.23 4.73 1.47
N GLU A 45 -7.45 4.23 1.59
CA GLU A 45 -8.18 4.21 2.87
C GLU A 45 -8.29 2.77 3.36
N LEU A 46 -7.76 2.56 4.57
CA LEU A 46 -7.81 1.28 5.27
C LEU A 46 -9.02 1.29 6.22
N HIS A 47 -9.94 0.36 6.01
CA HIS A 47 -11.14 0.21 6.83
C HIS A 47 -10.88 -0.89 7.85
N GLY A 48 -10.85 -0.55 9.15
CA GLY A 48 -10.38 -1.48 10.17
C GLY A 48 -10.70 -1.10 11.60
N THR A 49 -10.39 -2.00 12.54
CA THR A 49 -10.51 -1.73 13.99
C THR A 49 -9.31 -0.91 14.48
N THR A 50 -9.57 0.00 15.41
CA THR A 50 -8.75 1.16 15.81
C THR A 50 -7.34 0.86 16.34
N THR A 51 -6.99 -0.40 16.61
CA THR A 51 -5.67 -0.76 17.17
C THR A 51 -4.69 -1.20 16.08
N VAL A 52 -4.39 -0.28 15.16
CA VAL A 52 -3.30 -0.45 14.18
C VAL A 52 -2.00 0.02 14.82
N LEU A 53 -1.31 -0.85 15.55
CA LEU A 53 0.08 -0.62 15.97
C LEU A 53 1.03 -1.73 15.48
N ILE A 54 0.50 -2.87 15.06
CA ILE A 54 1.29 -4.00 14.58
C ILE A 54 1.20 -4.03 13.05
N GLY A 55 2.34 -3.97 12.37
CA GLY A 55 2.44 -3.99 10.90
C GLY A 55 2.36 -2.63 10.20
N GLN A 56 2.17 -1.52 10.94
CA GLN A 56 2.15 -0.18 10.33
C GLN A 56 3.50 0.17 9.67
N GLU A 57 4.61 -0.19 10.30
CA GLU A 57 5.95 0.05 9.75
C GLU A 57 6.16 -0.70 8.42
N ASP A 58 5.67 -1.93 8.32
CA ASP A 58 5.76 -2.73 7.09
C ASP A 58 4.92 -2.11 5.97
N ILE A 59 3.70 -1.64 6.28
CA ILE A 59 2.84 -0.91 5.34
C ILE A 59 3.52 0.39 4.89
N GLU A 60 4.07 1.18 5.80
CA GLU A 60 4.77 2.43 5.48
C GLU A 60 6.01 2.21 4.59
N ASN A 61 6.79 1.17 4.89
CA ASN A 61 7.96 0.79 4.10
C ASN A 61 7.56 0.33 2.70
N ALA A 62 6.52 -0.51 2.58
CA ALA A 62 6.02 -0.96 1.28
C ALA A 62 5.42 0.19 0.46
N LEU A 63 4.68 1.11 1.09
CA LEU A 63 4.14 2.31 0.44
C LEU A 63 5.26 3.23 -0.08
N LYS A 64 6.35 3.38 0.67
CA LYS A 64 7.52 4.17 0.23
C LYS A 64 8.15 3.57 -1.03
N ALA A 65 8.34 2.25 -1.07
CA ALA A 65 8.88 1.56 -2.24
C ALA A 65 7.94 1.70 -3.45
N PHE A 66 6.64 1.47 -3.25
CA PHE A 66 5.62 1.61 -4.27
C PHE A 66 5.57 3.03 -4.86
N ARG A 67 5.51 4.08 -4.01
CA ARG A 67 5.43 5.47 -4.50
C ARG A 67 6.60 5.82 -5.41
N ASN A 68 7.80 5.34 -5.07
CA ASN A 68 9.02 5.67 -5.80
C ASN A 68 9.04 4.95 -7.16
N ALA A 69 8.69 3.66 -7.17
CA ALA A 69 8.65 2.87 -8.41
C ALA A 69 7.56 3.35 -9.39
N TRP A 70 6.40 3.78 -8.86
CA TRP A 70 5.25 4.19 -9.66
C TRP A 70 5.18 5.70 -9.92
N ALA A 71 6.07 6.48 -9.30
CA ALA A 71 6.11 7.95 -9.37
C ALA A 71 4.76 8.61 -9.01
N VAL A 72 4.09 8.07 -7.98
CA VAL A 72 2.81 8.60 -7.47
C VAL A 72 2.98 9.22 -6.09
N LYS A 73 2.11 10.17 -5.75
CA LYS A 73 1.90 10.60 -4.36
C LYS A 73 0.96 9.63 -3.68
N ILE A 74 1.11 9.43 -2.37
CA ILE A 74 0.23 8.55 -1.59
C ILE A 74 -0.36 9.35 -0.44
N LYS A 75 -1.67 9.21 -0.24
CA LYS A 75 -2.35 9.61 1.00
C LYS A 75 -2.91 8.35 1.66
N LEU A 76 -2.52 8.11 2.90
CA LEU A 76 -3.00 6.99 3.70
C LEU A 76 -4.01 7.51 4.73
N GLY A 77 -5.22 6.97 4.71
CA GLY A 77 -6.27 7.22 5.68
C GLY A 77 -6.65 5.96 6.44
N TYR A 78 -7.11 6.12 7.67
CA TYR A 78 -7.67 5.04 8.48
C TYR A 78 -9.11 5.39 8.83
N LEU A 79 -10.05 4.54 8.43
CA LEU A 79 -11.45 4.65 8.81
C LEU A 79 -11.76 3.56 9.84
N SER A 80 -12.19 4.00 11.01
CA SER A 80 -12.65 3.11 12.08
C SER A 80 -14.14 3.32 12.27
N ASN A 81 -14.93 2.27 12.02
CA ASN A 81 -16.31 2.25 12.47
C ASN A 81 -16.28 1.96 13.98
N GLY A 82 -16.49 3.00 14.78
CA GLY A 82 -16.70 2.89 16.23
C GLY A 82 -17.96 2.12 16.58
#